data_AF-A0A9E5QAZ1-F1
#
_entry.id   AF-A0A9E5QAZ1-F1
#
_cell.length_a   1.000
_cell.length_b   1.000
_cell.length_c   1.000
_cell.angle_alpha   90.00
_cell.angle_beta   90.00
_cell.angle_gamma   90.00
#
_symmetry.space_group_name_H-M   'P 1'
#
loop_
_entity.id
_entity.type
_entity.pdbx_description
1 polymer ?
#
loop_
_entity_poly.entity_id
_entity_poly.type
_entity_poly.pdbx_seq_one_letter_code
_entity_poly.pdbx_strand_id
1 'polypeptide(L)' 'MNESVGVRESRGITDPWYNLDAEEVCQSLHTSQQRGLDLTEANERLAFWGPNKIE' A
#
# COMPACT_ATOMS: atom_id res chain seq x y z
N MET A 1 1.07 35.57 3.01
CA MET A 1 1.36 34.18 3.46
C MET A 1 1.12 33.31 2.24
N ASN A 2 2.20 32.77 1.67
CA ASN A 2 2.17 32.11 0.37
C ASN A 2 2.05 30.61 0.63
N GLU A 3 0.82 30.09 0.66
CA GLU A 3 0.59 28.65 0.76
C GLU A 3 0.85 28.02 -0.60
N SER A 4 2.13 27.78 -0.88
CA SER A 4 2.56 26.86 -1.93
C SER A 4 2.17 25.46 -1.48
N VAL A 5 0.92 25.07 -1.75
CA VAL A 5 0.49 23.67 -1.66
C VAL A 5 1.30 22.90 -2.69
N GLY A 6 2.40 22.34 -2.21
CA GLY A 6 3.32 21.54 -2.99
C GLY A 6 2.54 20.47 -3.73
N VAL A 7 2.73 20.45 -5.05
CA VAL A 7 2.30 19.39 -5.94
C VAL A 7 2.71 18.07 -5.29
N ARG A 8 1.74 17.24 -4.88
CA ARG A 8 1.99 15.84 -4.50
C ARG A 8 2.35 15.07 -5.76
N GLU A 9 3.58 15.27 -6.22
CA GLU A 9 4.18 14.51 -7.29
C GLU A 9 4.47 13.10 -6.81
N SER A 10 3.98 12.15 -7.61
CA SER A 10 4.45 10.78 -7.78
C SER A 10 3.79 9.66 -6.96
N ARG A 11 3.25 8.73 -7.77
CA ARG A 11 2.76 7.39 -7.45
C ARG A 11 3.90 6.48 -6.98
N GLY A 12 4.41 6.73 -5.80
CA GLY A 12 5.39 5.85 -5.14
C GLY A 12 5.28 6.12 -3.66
N ILE A 13 5.03 5.07 -2.88
CA ILE A 13 5.07 5.12 -1.42
C ILE A 13 6.51 5.53 -1.05
N THR A 14 6.78 6.81 -0.87
CA THR A 14 8.13 7.33 -0.54
C THR A 14 8.45 7.17 0.93
N ASP A 15 7.43 7.07 1.79
CA ASP A 15 7.60 6.74 3.20
C ASP A 15 7.47 5.22 3.40
N PRO A 16 8.47 4.54 3.96
CA PRO A 16 8.37 3.13 4.27
C PRO A 16 7.11 2.82 5.09
N TRP A 17 6.41 1.73 4.79
CA TRP A 17 5.15 1.37 5.44
C TRP A 17 5.25 1.29 6.97
N TYR A 18 6.45 1.04 7.53
CA TYR A 18 6.68 1.00 8.98
C TYR A 18 6.76 2.39 9.65
N ASN A 19 6.74 3.47 8.88
CA ASN A 19 6.63 4.85 9.38
C ASN A 19 5.18 5.37 9.38
N LEU A 20 4.26 4.65 8.74
CA LEU A 20 2.85 5.00 8.63
C LEU A 20 2.06 4.38 9.79
N ASP A 21 0.95 5.02 10.16
CA ASP A 21 0.03 4.38 11.10
C ASP A 21 -0.70 3.19 10.45
N ALA A 22 -1.31 2.33 11.28
CA ALA A 22 -1.96 1.13 10.78
C ALA A 22 -3.14 1.43 9.82
N GLU A 23 -3.82 2.57 9.99
CA GLU A 23 -4.92 2.97 9.12
C GLU A 23 -4.39 3.39 7.75
N GLU A 24 -3.35 4.22 7.71
CA GLU A 24 -2.67 4.66 6.49
C GLU A 24 -2.07 3.49 5.70
N VAL A 25 -1.44 2.53 6.39
CA VAL A 25 -0.95 1.28 5.78
C VAL A 25 -2.10 0.48 5.17
N CYS A 26 -3.21 0.32 5.90
CA CYS A 26 -4.36 -0.43 5.41
C CYS A 26 -5.03 0.25 4.20
N GLN A 27 -5.16 1.58 4.22
CA GLN A 27 -5.70 2.34 3.11
C GLN A 27 -4.81 2.25 1.86
N SER A 28 -3.48 2.38 2.02
CA SER A 28 -2.53 2.30 0.90
C SER A 28 -2.42 0.89 0.31
N LEU A 29 -2.52 -0.15 1.13
CA LEU A 29 -2.46 -1.55 0.68
C LEU A 29 -3.83 -2.12 0.29
N HIS A 30 -4.89 -1.32 0.38
CA HIS A 30 -6.28 -1.73 0.13
C HIS A 30 -6.67 -2.99 0.92
N THR A 31 -6.40 -2.99 2.23
CA THR A 31 -6.64 -4.14 3.11
C THR A 31 -7.34 -3.73 4.42
N SER A 32 -7.78 -4.71 5.20
CA SER A 32 -8.38 -4.49 6.51
C SER A 32 -7.39 -4.81 7.62
N GLN A 33 -7.29 -3.94 8.62
CA GLN A 33 -6.45 -4.19 9.81
C GLN A 33 -6.91 -5.42 10.61
N GLN A 34 -8.22 -5.70 10.65
CA GLN A 34 -8.77 -6.80 11.45
C GLN A 34 -8.93 -8.09 10.64
N ARG A 35 -9.24 -7.97 9.35
CA ARG A 35 -9.60 -9.12 8.49
C ARG A 35 -8.51 -9.49 7.47
N GLY A 36 -7.54 -8.62 7.23
CA GLY A 36 -6.57 -8.76 6.15
C GLY A 36 -7.18 -8.54 4.77
N LEU A 37 -6.56 -9.13 3.74
CA LEU A 37 -7.07 -9.17 2.37
C LEU A 37 -8.17 -10.21 2.25
N ASP A 38 -9.12 -9.97 1.36
CA ASP A 38 -10.03 -11.02 0.94
C ASP A 38 -9.30 -12.05 0.06
N LEU A 39 -9.87 -13.25 -0.02
CA LEU A 39 -9.27 -14.37 -0.75
C LEU A 39 -9.17 -14.08 -2.26
N THR A 40 -10.11 -13.32 -2.82
CA THR A 40 -10.13 -13.01 -4.25
C THR A 40 -8.95 -12.09 -4.59
N GLU A 41 -8.81 -10.98 -3.89
CA GLU A 41 -7.73 -10.00 -4.02
C GLU A 41 -6.36 -10.65 -3.77
N ALA A 42 -6.24 -11.52 -2.77
CA ALA A 42 -5.01 -12.25 -2.51
C ALA A 42 -4.59 -13.15 -3.69
N ASN A 43 -5.55 -13.83 -4.33
CA ASN A 43 -5.28 -14.66 -5.51
C ASN A 43 -4.96 -13.80 -6.74
N GLU A 44 -5.62 -12.66 -6.93
CA GLU A 44 -5.33 -11.72 -8.01
C GLU A 44 -3.90 -11.18 -7.90
N ARG A 45 -3.47 -10.79 -6.69
CA ARG A 45 -2.09 -10.34 -6.44
C ARG A 45 -1.06 -11.45 -6.67
N LEU A 46 -1.35 -12.69 -6.24
CA LEU A 46 -0.47 -13.83 -6.47
C LEU A 46 -0.32 -14.14 -7.96
N ALA A 47 -1.40 -14.05 -8.74
CA ALA A 47 -1.35 -14.24 -10.19
C ALA A 47 -0.58 -13.12 -10.91
N PHE A 48 -0.66 -11.88 -10.40
CA PHE A 48 0.02 -10.73 -10.98
C PHE A 48 1.53 -10.69 -10.66
N TRP A 49 1.91 -10.85 -9.39
CA TRP A 49 3.30 -10.73 -8.94
C TRP A 49 4.08 -12.05 -8.94
N GLY A 50 3.37 -13.18 -8.92
CA GLY A 50 3.97 -14.51 -8.77
C GLY A 50 4.27 -14.89 -7.32
N PRO A 51 4.78 -16.11 -7.09
CA PRO A 51 5.11 -16.60 -5.75
C PRO A 51 6.29 -15.82 -5.16
N ASN A 52 6.17 -15.41 -3.90
CA ASN A 52 7.27 -14.78 -3.16
C ASN A 52 8.33 -15.82 -2.77
N LYS A 53 9.29 -16.05 -3.66
CA LYS A 53 10.44 -16.95 -3.46
C LYS A 53 11.71 -16.30 -4.00
N ILE A 54 12.85 -16.62 -3.38
CA ILE A 54 14.17 -16.28 -3.93
C ILE A 54 14.56 -17.41 -4.89
N GLU A 55 15.10 -17.06 -6.05
CA GLU A 55 15.66 -18.00 -7.03
C GLU A 55 17.15 -18.30 -6.77
#